data_AF-A0A3S5IVG2-F1
#
_entry.id   AF-A0A3S5IVG2-F1
#
_cell.length_a   1.000
_cell.length_b   1.000
_cell.length_c   1.000
_cell.angle_alpha   90.00
_cell.angle_beta   90.00
_cell.angle_gamma   90.00
#
_symmetry.space_group_name_H-M   'P 1'
#
loop_
_entity.id
_entity.type
_entity.pdbx_description
1 polymer ?
#
loop_
_entity_poly.entity_id
_entity_poly.type
_entity_poly.pdbx_seq_one_letter_code
_entity_poly.pdbx_strand_id
1 'polypeptide(L)'
;MKNIFICILIIFIYKISFAQEIIQDNKGNYILIKKDGTYKKLPAPKKGYRYILKKKVPAKANFNKADERKNKKKGRSAKKMITKSVTPVSE
;
A
#
# COMPACT_ATOMS: atom_id res chain seq x y z
N MET A 1 -37.22 -19.72 23.53
CA MET A 1 -35.87 -19.96 22.96
C MET A 1 -35.77 -19.71 21.45
N LYS A 2 -36.80 -20.02 20.65
CA LYS A 2 -36.79 -19.80 19.18
C LYS A 2 -36.53 -18.34 18.74
N ASN A 3 -37.06 -17.37 19.50
CA ASN A 3 -36.90 -15.94 19.21
C ASN A 3 -35.49 -15.41 19.50
N ILE A 4 -34.79 -15.98 20.51
CA ILE A 4 -33.39 -15.63 20.80
C ILE A 4 -32.49 -16.00 19.62
N PHE A 5 -32.75 -17.14 18.99
CA PHE A 5 -31.97 -17.61 17.85
C PHE A 5 -32.11 -16.68 16.64
N ILE A 6 -33.31 -16.15 16.42
CA ILE A 6 -33.60 -15.16 15.38
C ILE A 6 -32.86 -13.85 15.66
N CYS A 7 -32.86 -13.36 16.89
CA CYS A 7 -32.12 -12.15 17.27
C CYS A 7 -30.60 -12.29 17.01
N ILE A 8 -30.02 -13.45 17.35
CA ILE A 8 -28.59 -13.72 17.12
C ILE A 8 -28.27 -13.73 15.61
N LEU A 9 -29.15 -14.33 14.79
CA LEU A 9 -28.99 -14.37 13.34
C LEU A 9 -28.97 -12.95 12.72
N ILE A 10 -29.89 -12.09 13.17
CA ILE A 10 -30.01 -10.70 12.68
C ILE A 10 -28.74 -9.91 13.00
N ILE A 11 -28.21 -10.02 14.23
CA ILE A 11 -26.98 -9.34 14.65
C ILE A 11 -25.78 -9.79 13.80
N PHE A 12 -25.72 -11.08 13.47
CA PHE A 12 -24.63 -11.63 12.67
C PHE A 12 -24.64 -11.12 11.22
N ILE A 13 -25.82 -11.06 10.59
CA ILE A 13 -25.99 -10.49 9.24
C ILE A 13 -25.64 -9.00 9.23
N TYR A 14 -26.04 -8.27 10.27
CA TYR A 14 -25.72 -6.84 10.40
C TYR A 14 -24.21 -6.58 10.45
N LYS A 15 -23.44 -7.45 11.14
CA LYS A 15 -21.97 -7.33 11.24
C LYS A 15 -21.27 -7.48 9.89
N ILE A 16 -21.79 -8.32 8.99
CA ILE A 16 -21.22 -8.53 7.64
C ILE A 16 -21.36 -7.27 6.78
N SER A 17 -22.44 -6.51 6.93
CA SER A 17 -22.73 -5.35 6.06
C SER A 17 -21.83 -4.12 6.29
N PHE A 18 -21.01 -4.08 7.35
CA PHE A 18 -20.16 -2.92 7.67
C PHE A 18 -18.82 -2.87 6.89
N ALA A 19 -18.59 -3.78 5.96
CA ALA A 19 -17.42 -3.77 5.09
C ALA A 19 -17.67 -2.97 3.82
N GLN A 20 -16.61 -2.36 3.27
CA GLN A 20 -16.68 -1.90 1.88
C GLN A 20 -16.45 -3.10 0.98
N GLU A 21 -17.24 -3.24 -0.07
CA GLU A 21 -17.20 -4.39 -0.98
C GLU A 21 -17.17 -3.94 -2.44
N ILE A 22 -16.53 -4.74 -3.30
CA ILE A 22 -16.55 -4.52 -4.75
C ILE A 22 -17.18 -5.74 -5.39
N ILE A 23 -18.31 -5.53 -6.06
CA ILE A 23 -19.08 -6.58 -6.74
C ILE A 23 -18.99 -6.36 -8.24
N GLN A 24 -18.96 -7.46 -9.00
CA GLN A 24 -19.11 -7.45 -10.45
C GLN A 24 -20.50 -7.93 -10.81
N ASP A 25 -21.22 -7.18 -11.63
CA ASP A 25 -22.52 -7.63 -12.17
C ASP A 25 -22.33 -8.62 -13.33
N ASN A 26 -23.42 -9.26 -13.76
CA ASN A 26 -23.41 -10.21 -14.88
C ASN A 26 -23.04 -9.55 -16.22
N LYS A 27 -23.06 -8.22 -16.30
CA LYS A 27 -22.68 -7.43 -17.48
C LYS A 27 -21.20 -7.00 -17.42
N GLY A 28 -20.46 -7.40 -16.38
CA GLY A 28 -19.06 -7.05 -16.19
C GLY A 28 -18.81 -5.64 -15.64
N ASN A 29 -19.85 -4.92 -15.21
CA ASN A 29 -19.68 -3.64 -14.51
C ASN A 29 -19.26 -3.89 -13.06
N TYR A 30 -18.37 -3.02 -12.56
CA TYR A 30 -17.93 -3.05 -11.18
C TYR A 30 -18.70 -2.03 -10.35
N ILE A 31 -19.12 -2.42 -9.14
CA ILE A 31 -19.88 -1.60 -8.20
C ILE A 31 -19.15 -1.61 -6.86
N LEU A 32 -18.85 -0.43 -6.33
CA LEU A 32 -18.33 -0.24 -4.97
C LEU A 32 -19.50 -0.01 -4.01
N ILE A 33 -19.69 -0.92 -3.07
CA ILE A 33 -20.61 -0.77 -1.94
C ILE A 33 -19.82 -0.17 -0.78
N LYS A 34 -20.30 0.96 -0.27
CA LYS A 34 -19.71 1.64 0.89
C LYS A 34 -20.37 1.16 2.19
N LYS A 35 -19.70 1.46 3.31
CA LYS A 35 -20.20 1.14 4.65
C LYS A 35 -21.49 1.85 5.05
N ASP A 36 -21.79 2.98 4.39
CA ASP A 36 -23.02 3.75 4.59
C ASP A 36 -24.20 3.18 3.78
N GLY A 37 -24.01 2.04 3.11
CA GLY A 37 -25.02 1.42 2.24
C GLY A 37 -25.15 2.08 0.87
N THR A 38 -24.47 3.21 0.62
CA THR A 38 -24.45 3.82 -0.70
C THR A 38 -23.58 3.02 -1.66
N TYR A 39 -23.92 3.05 -2.94
CA TYR A 39 -23.14 2.39 -3.99
C TYR A 39 -22.62 3.38 -5.02
N LYS A 40 -21.52 3.03 -5.66
CA LYS A 40 -20.93 3.80 -6.77
C LYS A 40 -20.49 2.87 -7.88
N LYS A 41 -20.91 3.14 -9.10
CA LYS A 41 -20.41 2.43 -10.28
C LYS A 41 -18.95 2.79 -10.53
N LEU A 42 -18.12 1.77 -10.70
CA LEU A 42 -16.71 1.90 -11.07
C LEU A 42 -16.57 1.70 -12.59
N PRO A 43 -15.58 2.37 -13.21
CA PRO A 43 -15.24 2.10 -14.60
C PRO A 43 -14.68 0.68 -14.75
N ALA A 44 -14.58 0.20 -15.99
CA ALA A 44 -13.91 -1.07 -16.24
C ALA A 44 -12.41 -0.96 -15.90
N PRO A 45 -11.82 -1.95 -15.21
CA PRO A 45 -10.39 -1.99 -14.98
C PRO A 45 -9.63 -2.19 -16.30
N LYS A 46 -8.39 -1.72 -16.35
CA LYS A 46 -7.50 -1.96 -17.50
C LYS A 46 -7.28 -3.46 -17.70
N LYS A 47 -6.99 -3.88 -18.93
CA LYS A 47 -6.70 -5.28 -19.26
C LYS A 47 -5.56 -5.80 -18.38
N GLY A 48 -5.81 -6.90 -17.65
CA GLY A 48 -4.87 -7.50 -16.70
C GLY A 48 -4.87 -6.90 -15.29
N TYR A 49 -5.69 -5.87 -15.02
CA TYR A 49 -5.80 -5.22 -13.70
C TYR A 49 -7.11 -5.59 -13.01
N ARG A 50 -7.11 -5.53 -11.68
CA ARG A 50 -8.29 -5.79 -10.82
C ARG A 50 -8.36 -4.76 -9.71
N TYR A 51 -9.56 -4.53 -9.19
CA TYR A 51 -9.74 -3.68 -8.02
C TYR A 51 -9.37 -4.42 -6.73
N ILE A 52 -8.72 -3.70 -5.80
CA ILE A 52 -8.36 -4.20 -4.48
C ILE A 52 -8.76 -3.15 -3.44
N LEU A 53 -9.62 -3.53 -2.50
CA LEU A 53 -9.96 -2.72 -1.34
C LEU A 53 -8.78 -2.73 -0.35
N LYS A 54 -8.07 -1.60 -0.24
CA LYS A 54 -7.01 -1.44 0.74
C LYS A 54 -7.56 -0.83 2.03
N LYS A 55 -7.32 -1.49 3.16
CA LYS A 55 -7.58 -0.91 4.48
C LYS A 55 -6.71 0.34 4.64
N LYS A 56 -7.34 1.50 4.88
CA LYS A 56 -6.61 2.72 5.22
C LYS A 56 -6.03 2.53 6.62
N VAL A 57 -4.74 2.24 6.69
CA VAL A 57 -4.01 2.33 7.95
C VAL A 57 -3.82 3.83 8.20
N PRO A 58 -4.28 4.39 9.32
CA PRO A 58 -3.97 5.78 9.64
C PRO A 58 -2.45 5.89 9.61
N ALA A 59 -1.92 6.80 8.79
CA ALA A 59 -0.49 7.06 8.78
C ALA A 59 -0.11 7.41 10.22
N LYS A 60 0.75 6.58 10.84
CA LYS A 60 1.44 7.02 12.05
C LYS A 60 2.09 8.34 11.66
N ALA A 61 1.70 9.44 12.30
CA ALA A 61 2.33 10.73 12.08
C ALA A 61 3.84 10.48 12.13
N ASN A 62 4.55 10.79 11.04
CA ASN A 62 5.99 10.61 10.95
C ASN A 62 6.64 11.64 11.89
N PHE A 63 6.58 11.40 13.19
CA PHE A 63 7.46 12.06 14.13
C PHE A 63 8.87 11.54 13.84
N ASN A 64 9.69 12.45 13.33
CA ASN A 64 11.16 12.46 13.40
C ASN A 64 11.90 11.50 12.45
N LYS A 65 11.92 11.83 11.15
CA LYS A 65 13.02 11.42 10.23
C LYS A 65 14.09 12.51 10.07
N ALA A 66 14.02 13.60 10.84
CA ALA A 66 14.95 14.73 10.73
C ALA A 66 16.29 14.49 11.46
N ASP A 67 16.34 13.64 12.50
CA ASP A 67 17.53 13.50 13.34
C ASP A 67 18.57 12.49 12.81
N GLU A 68 18.19 11.58 11.91
CA GLU A 68 19.10 10.53 11.43
C GLU A 68 20.11 11.05 10.38
N ARG A 69 19.84 12.21 9.75
CA ARG A 69 20.71 12.75 8.68
C ARG A 69 21.89 13.57 9.18
N LYS A 70 21.98 13.89 10.48
CA LYS A 70 23.11 14.68 11.02
C LYS A 70 24.38 13.87 11.31
N ASN A 71 24.32 12.53 11.35
CA ASN A 71 25.48 11.70 11.71
C ASN A 71 26.25 11.05 10.55
N LYS A 72 25.90 11.30 9.28
CA LYS A 72 26.56 10.68 8.11
C LYS A 72 27.48 11.60 7.30
N LYS A 73 28.17 12.55 7.94
CA LYS A 73 29.26 13.30 7.30
C LYS A 73 30.48 13.38 8.22
N LYS A 74 31.30 12.33 8.20
CA LYS A 74 32.76 12.42 8.46
C LYS A 74 33.42 11.10 8.02
N GLY A 75 34.31 11.21 7.04
CA GLY A 75 35.04 10.07 6.49
C GLY A 75 35.48 10.31 5.05
N ARG A 76 36.28 11.35 4.79
CA ARG A 76 37.09 11.42 3.57
C ARG A 76 38.16 10.33 3.70
N SER A 77 38.11 9.31 2.84
CA SER A 77 39.25 8.39 2.64
C SER A 77 39.73 8.54 1.20
N ALA A 78 41.04 8.79 1.06
CA ALA A 78 41.69 9.25 -0.15
C ALA A 78 41.72 8.18 -1.27
N LYS A 79 41.55 8.63 -2.51
CA LYS A 79 41.70 7.82 -3.72
C LYS A 79 43.20 7.57 -3.94
N LYS A 80 43.67 6.33 -3.74
CA LYS A 80 45.04 5.90 -4.05
C LYS A 80 45.23 5.88 -5.57
N MET A 81 45.85 6.91 -6.16
CA MET A 81 46.32 6.89 -7.55
C MET A 81 47.67 6.16 -7.56
N ILE A 82 47.75 5.03 -8.25
CA ILE A 82 49.01 4.35 -8.57
C ILE A 82 49.44 4.87 -9.93
N THR A 83 50.42 5.76 -9.96
CA THR A 83 51.12 6.16 -11.19
C THR A 83 52.15 5.07 -11.52
N LYS A 84 51.99 4.39 -12.66
CA LYS A 84 53.05 3.53 -13.21
C LYS A 84 54.13 4.44 -13.77
N SER A 85 55.34 4.38 -13.22
CA SER A 85 56.54 5.00 -13.80
C SER A 85 56.95 4.23 -15.06
N VAL A 86 57.02 4.93 -16.20
CA VAL A 86 57.67 4.42 -17.42
C VAL A 86 59.01 5.13 -17.52
N THR A 87 60.11 4.38 -17.44
CA THR A 87 61.47 4.88 -17.70
C THR A 87 61.70 4.95 -19.21
N PRO A 88 62.26 6.05 -19.76
CA PRO A 88 62.68 6.06 -21.16
C PRO A 88 63.97 5.24 -21.32
N VAL A 89 64.00 4.42 -22.38
CA VAL A 89 65.20 3.75 -22.90
C VAL A 89 66.04 4.78 -23.65
N SER A 90 67.31 4.88 -23.30
CA SER A 90 68.30 5.68 -24.02
C SER A 90 68.92 4.86 -25.15
N GLU A 91 68.83 5.35 -26.39
CA GLU A 91 69.73 5.02 -27.51
C GLU A 91 70.60 6.24 -27.81
#